data_AF-A0A1Y0IQ12-F1
#
_entry.id   AF-A0A1Y0IQ12-F1
#
_cell.length_a   1.000
_cell.length_b   1.000
_cell.length_c   1.000
_cell.angle_alpha   90.00
_cell.angle_beta   90.00
_cell.angle_gamma   90.00
#
_symmetry.space_group_name_H-M   'P 1'
#
loop_
_entity.id
_entity.type
_entity.pdbx_description
1 polymer ?
#
loop_
_entity_poly.entity_id
_entity_poly.type
_entity_poly.pdbx_seq_one_letter_code
_entity_poly.pdbx_strand_id
1 'polypeptide(L)'
;MILGSATVEGTKEWAERYRELKYQELGETGLLVSQAGFGCYRVDVSVEEHRQALRAALRAGVNVIDTSANYSDGSSEELVGAVLEEIIAEGELQRGQVVVVSKAGYLQGQNYRLSQERKAEGRSFPDLVLYGPGLEHCIHPEFLEDQLTRSLARLRMERLDVYLLHNPEYFLMAAKKDGAPPEAARQEYERRLELAFRHLEREVEQGRIGCYGISSNTFPASRDDVTFTSLEAVLSIAEKVSPAHHFRVIQLPLNLIETGGMTEANQSEGKSVLELADERKIGVLINRPLNAIVGGRLVRLADGEAEPVDVSKVETRLDRLVGMERVLKGTLLADVLEEPKEREETADKLSAGSLLQEHWQSFSSAEHWREVQGQFLVPTVQAGIKRLLGSEQLTAALTEWVEAYVEEVNRVLPEVTAYYQWKDAQEVAGIKQRAAAAADDWAGAGSLSRLALRALRSTQGITTVLVGMRKTAYVEDVMAELQEKVEVKVRKAAWEKL
;
A
#
# COMPACT_ATOMS: atom_id res chain seq x y z
N MET A 1 -28.75 -9.36 -0.02
CA MET A 1 -27.85 -10.07 -0.96
C MET A 1 -28.03 -9.45 -2.33
N ILE A 2 -26.96 -8.92 -2.90
CA ILE A 2 -26.88 -8.21 -4.17
C ILE A 2 -26.80 -9.25 -5.28
N LEU A 3 -27.78 -9.23 -6.18
CA LEU A 3 -27.93 -10.18 -7.28
C LEU A 3 -27.22 -9.68 -8.54
N GLY A 4 -26.64 -10.61 -9.31
CA GLY A 4 -26.00 -10.34 -10.60
C GLY A 4 -24.53 -9.92 -10.53
N SER A 5 -24.00 -9.49 -11.67
CA SER A 5 -22.61 -9.07 -11.89
C SER A 5 -22.56 -7.85 -12.81
N ALA A 6 -21.38 -7.26 -12.98
CA ALA A 6 -21.14 -6.27 -14.02
C ALA A 6 -21.48 -6.85 -15.40
N THR A 7 -22.02 -6.03 -16.29
CA THR A 7 -22.32 -6.40 -17.68
C THR A 7 -21.72 -5.38 -18.65
N VAL A 8 -21.49 -5.81 -19.90
CA VAL A 8 -21.00 -4.92 -20.96
C VAL A 8 -22.00 -3.79 -21.20
N GLU A 9 -23.29 -4.12 -21.24
CA GLU A 9 -24.38 -3.15 -21.42
C GLU A 9 -24.45 -2.18 -20.24
N GLY A 10 -24.41 -2.68 -19.00
CA GLY A 10 -24.53 -1.86 -17.79
C GLY A 10 -23.34 -0.92 -17.63
N THR A 11 -22.12 -1.42 -17.79
CA THR A 11 -20.91 -0.57 -17.71
C THR A 11 -20.86 0.47 -18.84
N LYS A 12 -21.40 0.15 -20.03
CA LYS A 12 -21.56 1.12 -21.12
C LYS A 12 -22.61 2.19 -20.82
N GLU A 13 -23.80 1.81 -20.34
CA GLU A 13 -24.82 2.77 -19.92
C GLU A 13 -24.30 3.71 -18.83
N TRP A 14 -23.47 3.19 -17.92
CA TRP A 14 -22.80 3.99 -16.90
C TRP A 14 -21.81 4.99 -17.50
N ALA A 15 -20.96 4.54 -18.42
CA ALA A 15 -20.03 5.43 -19.12
C ALA A 15 -20.76 6.53 -19.92
N GLU A 16 -21.89 6.22 -20.56
CA GLU A 16 -22.73 7.18 -21.27
C GLU A 16 -23.37 8.22 -20.33
N ARG A 17 -23.71 7.83 -19.09
CA ARG A 17 -24.24 8.73 -18.06
C ARG A 17 -23.20 9.77 -17.61
N TYR A 18 -21.92 9.39 -17.51
CA TYR A 18 -20.80 10.24 -17.07
C TYR A 18 -19.83 10.52 -18.22
N ARG A 19 -20.37 11.08 -19.32
CA ARG A 19 -19.66 11.32 -20.59
C ARG A 19 -18.45 12.26 -20.51
N GLU A 20 -18.32 13.01 -19.41
CA GLU A 20 -17.18 13.86 -19.11
C GLU A 20 -15.95 13.07 -18.66
N LEU A 21 -16.14 11.83 -18.18
CA LEU A 21 -15.07 10.94 -17.77
C LEU A 21 -14.65 10.04 -18.93
N LYS A 22 -13.42 9.52 -18.83
CA LYS A 22 -12.93 8.47 -19.71
C LYS A 22 -13.05 7.11 -19.05
N TYR A 23 -13.54 6.15 -19.82
CA TYR A 23 -13.62 4.74 -19.46
C TYR A 23 -12.78 3.92 -20.44
N GLN A 24 -12.24 2.81 -19.96
CA GLN A 24 -11.40 1.89 -20.72
C GLN A 24 -11.99 0.48 -20.66
N GLU A 25 -11.78 -0.32 -21.69
CA GLU A 25 -12.11 -1.75 -21.63
C GLU A 25 -11.17 -2.46 -20.64
N LEU A 26 -11.74 -3.25 -19.74
CA LEU A 26 -10.98 -4.10 -18.82
C LEU A 26 -10.49 -5.35 -19.56
N GLY A 27 -9.44 -5.17 -20.37
CA GLY A 27 -8.90 -6.21 -21.22
C GLY A 27 -9.98 -6.84 -22.12
N GLU A 28 -9.91 -8.16 -22.34
CA GLU A 28 -10.91 -8.87 -23.15
C GLU A 28 -12.26 -9.13 -22.46
N THR A 29 -12.50 -8.58 -21.26
CA THR A 29 -13.80 -8.77 -20.59
C THR A 29 -14.94 -7.99 -21.26
N GLY A 30 -14.60 -6.93 -22.03
CA GLY A 30 -15.56 -6.00 -22.62
C GLY A 30 -16.21 -5.04 -21.62
N LEU A 31 -15.93 -5.16 -20.32
CA LEU A 31 -16.45 -4.26 -19.29
C LEU A 31 -15.76 -2.89 -19.38
N LEU A 32 -16.54 -1.82 -19.35
CA LEU A 32 -16.01 -0.45 -19.34
C LEU A 32 -15.78 0.04 -17.92
N VAL A 33 -14.57 0.51 -17.64
CA VAL A 33 -14.15 0.91 -16.30
C VAL A 33 -13.54 2.31 -16.25
N SER A 34 -13.83 3.06 -15.20
CA SER A 34 -13.28 4.40 -14.98
C SER A 34 -11.76 4.34 -14.84
N GLN A 35 -11.06 5.36 -15.36
CA GLN A 35 -9.59 5.40 -15.34
C GLN A 35 -8.96 5.50 -13.93
N ALA A 36 -9.75 5.82 -12.91
CA ALA A 36 -9.39 5.53 -11.53
C ALA A 36 -10.48 4.68 -10.87
N GLY A 37 -10.05 3.77 -10.01
CA GLY A 37 -10.89 2.92 -9.18
C GLY A 37 -10.73 3.22 -7.70
N PHE A 38 -11.73 2.84 -6.91
CA PHE A 38 -11.69 2.99 -5.46
C PHE A 38 -10.91 1.82 -4.84
N GLY A 39 -9.68 2.08 -4.39
CA GLY A 39 -8.84 1.10 -3.71
C GLY A 39 -9.15 1.02 -2.21
N CYS A 40 -9.51 -0.16 -1.72
CA CYS A 40 -10.00 -0.34 -0.35
C CYS A 40 -8.90 -0.70 0.68
N TYR A 41 -7.61 -0.55 0.36
CA TYR A 41 -6.56 -0.75 1.36
C TYR A 41 -6.70 0.28 2.49
N ARG A 42 -6.76 -0.21 3.75
CA ARG A 42 -7.04 0.59 4.96
C ARG A 42 -8.41 1.28 4.98
N VAL A 43 -9.38 0.72 4.26
CA VAL A 43 -10.82 1.02 4.40
C VAL A 43 -11.41 0.09 5.45
N ASP A 44 -12.39 0.57 6.20
CA ASP A 44 -12.99 -0.13 7.33
C ASP A 44 -14.44 0.32 7.49
N VAL A 45 -15.36 -0.65 7.68
CA VAL A 45 -16.81 -0.44 7.83
C VAL A 45 -17.18 0.42 9.04
N SER A 46 -16.36 0.44 10.08
CA SER A 46 -16.60 1.23 11.29
C SER A 46 -16.34 2.73 11.11
N VAL A 47 -15.71 3.14 10.01
CA VAL A 47 -15.32 4.53 9.75
C VAL A 47 -16.29 5.17 8.76
N GLU A 48 -17.18 6.03 9.27
CA GLU A 48 -18.20 6.71 8.46
C GLU A 48 -17.61 7.54 7.31
N GLU A 49 -16.46 8.18 7.49
CA GLU A 49 -15.78 8.94 6.43
C GLU A 49 -15.41 8.04 5.22
N HIS A 50 -15.04 6.77 5.45
CA HIS A 50 -14.74 5.82 4.37
C HIS A 50 -15.99 5.47 3.57
N ARG A 51 -17.11 5.28 4.26
CA ARG A 51 -18.41 4.98 3.66
C ARG A 51 -18.90 6.15 2.81
N GLN A 52 -18.81 7.37 3.33
CA GLN A 52 -19.14 8.59 2.60
C GLN A 52 -18.26 8.76 1.37
N ALA A 53 -16.97 8.47 1.47
CA ALA A 53 -16.05 8.55 0.35
C ALA A 53 -16.37 7.53 -0.76
N LEU A 54 -16.67 6.28 -0.42
CA LEU A 54 -17.08 5.28 -1.43
C LEU A 54 -18.39 5.69 -2.13
N ARG A 55 -19.38 6.16 -1.37
CA ARG A 55 -20.64 6.69 -1.95
C ARG A 55 -20.39 7.87 -2.86
N ALA A 56 -19.53 8.81 -2.45
CA ALA A 56 -19.18 9.98 -3.26
C ALA A 56 -18.47 9.56 -4.57
N ALA A 57 -17.56 8.59 -4.51
CA ALA A 57 -16.85 8.11 -5.70
C ALA A 57 -17.82 7.46 -6.71
N LEU A 58 -18.71 6.58 -6.23
CA LEU A 58 -19.74 5.95 -7.06
C LEU A 58 -20.67 7.01 -7.68
N ARG A 59 -21.16 7.98 -6.89
CA ARG A 59 -22.00 9.08 -7.40
C ARG A 59 -21.28 10.00 -8.38
N ALA A 60 -19.97 10.03 -8.35
CA ALA A 60 -19.15 10.82 -9.27
C ALA A 60 -18.76 10.04 -10.54
N GLY A 61 -19.21 8.79 -10.71
CA GLY A 61 -18.99 7.99 -11.90
C GLY A 61 -17.87 6.94 -11.79
N VAL A 62 -17.13 6.86 -10.68
CA VAL A 62 -16.19 5.75 -10.46
C VAL A 62 -16.97 4.44 -10.43
N ASN A 63 -16.55 3.44 -11.20
CA ASN A 63 -17.26 2.16 -11.29
C ASN A 63 -16.37 0.91 -11.14
N VAL A 64 -15.18 1.07 -10.58
CA VAL A 64 -14.34 -0.06 -10.17
C VAL A 64 -14.00 0.06 -8.69
N ILE A 65 -14.21 -1.03 -7.97
CA ILE A 65 -13.86 -1.15 -6.56
C ILE A 65 -12.89 -2.32 -6.41
N ASP A 66 -11.72 -2.07 -5.82
CA ASP A 66 -10.72 -3.09 -5.51
C ASP A 66 -10.60 -3.29 -4.00
N THR A 67 -10.92 -4.49 -3.52
CA THR A 67 -10.85 -4.89 -2.12
C THR A 67 -10.08 -6.20 -1.96
N SER A 68 -10.02 -6.77 -0.76
CA SER A 68 -9.30 -8.02 -0.48
C SER A 68 -9.81 -8.64 0.80
N ALA A 69 -9.78 -9.98 0.90
CA ALA A 69 -10.19 -10.70 2.10
C ALA A 69 -9.41 -10.31 3.37
N ASN A 70 -8.15 -9.85 3.22
CA ASN A 70 -7.29 -9.46 4.34
C ASN A 70 -7.31 -7.96 4.68
N TYR A 71 -7.95 -7.12 3.87
CA TYR A 71 -7.95 -5.67 4.11
C TYR A 71 -8.82 -5.35 5.32
N SER A 72 -8.19 -4.76 6.35
CA SER A 72 -8.81 -4.49 7.65
C SER A 72 -9.55 -5.72 8.21
N ASP A 73 -8.94 -6.91 8.07
CA ASP A 73 -9.51 -8.18 8.55
C ASP A 73 -10.89 -8.52 7.94
N GLY A 74 -11.12 -8.11 6.69
CA GLY A 74 -12.37 -8.32 5.95
C GLY A 74 -13.37 -7.15 6.03
N SER A 75 -13.14 -6.19 6.94
CA SER A 75 -14.00 -5.02 7.15
C SER A 75 -14.17 -4.16 5.88
N SER A 76 -13.17 -4.14 4.98
CA SER A 76 -13.30 -3.40 3.71
C SER A 76 -14.34 -4.03 2.78
N GLU A 77 -14.45 -5.36 2.73
CA GLU A 77 -15.48 -6.07 1.95
C GLU A 77 -16.88 -5.83 2.52
N GLU A 78 -17.00 -5.80 3.86
CA GLU A 78 -18.26 -5.49 4.53
C GLU A 78 -18.74 -4.07 4.20
N LEU A 79 -17.84 -3.08 4.19
CA LEU A 79 -18.17 -1.71 3.80
C LEU A 79 -18.63 -1.64 2.34
N VAL A 80 -17.92 -2.30 1.43
CA VAL A 80 -18.28 -2.32 0.00
C VAL A 80 -19.65 -2.94 -0.20
N GLY A 81 -19.92 -4.09 0.43
CA GLY A 81 -21.22 -4.75 0.37
C GLY A 81 -22.35 -3.89 0.90
N ALA A 82 -22.15 -3.25 2.06
CA ALA A 82 -23.15 -2.36 2.66
C ALA A 82 -23.47 -1.15 1.77
N VAL A 83 -22.43 -0.46 1.26
CA VAL A 83 -22.62 0.72 0.40
C VAL A 83 -23.30 0.37 -0.91
N LEU A 84 -22.91 -0.75 -1.55
CA LEU A 84 -23.53 -1.16 -2.80
C LEU A 84 -24.98 -1.60 -2.61
N GLU A 85 -25.31 -2.32 -1.54
CA GLU A 85 -26.69 -2.71 -1.25
C GLU A 85 -27.59 -1.48 -1.09
N GLU A 86 -27.10 -0.45 -0.41
CA GLU A 86 -27.84 0.81 -0.22
C GLU A 86 -28.00 1.61 -1.51
N ILE A 87 -26.92 1.85 -2.25
CA ILE A 87 -26.96 2.69 -3.45
C ILE A 87 -27.79 2.04 -4.56
N ILE A 88 -27.84 0.70 -4.59
CA ILE A 88 -28.72 -0.09 -5.47
C ILE A 88 -30.18 0.03 -5.00
N ALA A 89 -30.44 -0.09 -3.70
CA ALA A 89 -31.79 0.08 -3.16
C ALA A 89 -32.34 1.51 -3.36
N GLU A 90 -31.46 2.51 -3.36
CA GLU A 90 -31.79 3.92 -3.67
C GLU A 90 -32.03 4.16 -5.17
N GLY A 91 -31.71 3.19 -6.05
CA GLY A 91 -31.89 3.29 -7.50
C GLY A 91 -30.85 4.17 -8.20
N GLU A 92 -29.78 4.57 -7.51
CA GLU A 92 -28.74 5.44 -8.06
C GLU A 92 -27.77 4.67 -8.98
N LEU A 93 -27.59 3.37 -8.73
CA LEU A 93 -26.70 2.47 -9.47
C LEU A 93 -27.31 1.07 -9.56
N GLN A 94 -27.05 0.35 -10.65
CA GLN A 94 -27.41 -1.06 -10.80
C GLN A 94 -26.16 -1.94 -10.69
N ARG A 95 -26.31 -3.19 -10.21
CA ARG A 95 -25.18 -4.12 -10.06
C ARG A 95 -24.39 -4.32 -11.36
N GLY A 96 -25.08 -4.29 -12.51
CA GLY A 96 -24.49 -4.36 -13.86
C GLY A 96 -23.53 -3.24 -14.23
N GLN A 97 -23.53 -2.14 -13.48
CA GLN A 97 -22.82 -0.90 -13.82
C GLN A 97 -21.46 -0.76 -13.11
N VAL A 98 -21.18 -1.60 -12.12
CA VAL A 98 -19.98 -1.53 -11.27
C VAL A 98 -19.20 -2.84 -11.30
N VAL A 99 -17.88 -2.75 -11.40
CA VAL A 99 -16.94 -3.87 -11.34
C VAL A 99 -16.36 -3.97 -9.94
N VAL A 100 -16.47 -5.15 -9.32
CA VAL A 100 -15.93 -5.45 -8.00
C VAL A 100 -14.85 -6.51 -8.11
N VAL A 101 -13.66 -6.13 -7.65
CA VAL A 101 -12.46 -6.96 -7.60
C VAL A 101 -12.17 -7.31 -6.14
N SER A 102 -12.05 -8.61 -5.84
CA SER A 102 -11.47 -9.06 -4.57
C SER A 102 -10.34 -10.04 -4.81
N LYS A 103 -9.64 -10.40 -3.73
CA LYS A 103 -8.41 -11.17 -3.78
C LYS A 103 -8.14 -11.93 -2.49
N ALA A 104 -7.44 -13.05 -2.63
CA ALA A 104 -7.02 -13.89 -1.51
C ALA A 104 -5.59 -14.41 -1.69
N GLY A 105 -4.93 -14.61 -0.56
CA GLY A 105 -3.55 -15.10 -0.51
C GLY A 105 -2.97 -14.98 0.89
N TYR A 106 -3.29 -13.88 1.59
CA TYR A 106 -2.79 -13.59 2.92
C TYR A 106 -3.60 -14.25 4.04
N LEU A 107 -2.88 -14.84 4.99
CA LEU A 107 -3.39 -15.28 6.28
C LEU A 107 -2.80 -14.40 7.38
N GLN A 108 -3.55 -13.36 7.72
CA GLN A 108 -3.30 -12.40 8.80
C GLN A 108 -4.59 -12.28 9.64
N GLY A 109 -4.52 -11.68 10.83
CA GLY A 109 -5.72 -11.42 11.64
C GLY A 109 -6.54 -12.69 11.91
N GLN A 110 -7.83 -12.66 11.59
CA GLN A 110 -8.74 -13.81 11.71
C GLN A 110 -8.31 -15.00 10.84
N ASN A 111 -7.83 -14.78 9.62
CA ASN A 111 -7.35 -15.86 8.76
C ASN A 111 -6.10 -16.54 9.33
N TYR A 112 -5.22 -15.79 10.01
CA TYR A 112 -4.09 -16.39 10.72
C TYR A 112 -4.56 -17.24 11.90
N ARG A 113 -5.54 -16.76 12.70
CA ARG A 113 -6.12 -17.55 13.79
C ARG A 113 -6.76 -18.84 13.29
N LEU A 114 -7.55 -18.76 12.21
CA LEU A 114 -8.14 -19.93 11.54
C LEU A 114 -7.06 -20.92 11.11
N SER A 115 -5.95 -20.44 10.54
CA SER A 115 -4.82 -21.30 10.18
C SER A 115 -4.24 -22.02 11.40
N GLN A 116 -4.07 -21.34 12.53
CA GLN A 116 -3.56 -21.96 13.76
C GLN A 116 -4.51 -23.01 14.32
N GLU A 117 -5.81 -22.74 14.34
CA GLU A 117 -6.84 -23.70 14.76
C GLU A 117 -6.80 -24.96 13.89
N ARG A 118 -6.76 -24.77 12.56
CA ARG A 118 -6.62 -25.85 11.59
C ARG A 118 -5.38 -26.71 11.81
N LYS A 119 -4.23 -26.09 12.12
CA LYS A 119 -2.99 -26.80 12.44
C LYS A 119 -3.10 -27.60 13.73
N ALA A 120 -3.70 -27.03 14.77
CA ALA A 120 -3.91 -27.71 16.05
C ALA A 120 -4.79 -28.97 15.89
N GLU A 121 -5.71 -28.94 14.93
CA GLU A 121 -6.58 -30.07 14.57
C GLU A 121 -5.96 -31.03 13.53
N GLY A 122 -4.71 -30.82 13.10
CA GLY A 122 -4.05 -31.67 12.10
C GLY A 122 -4.56 -31.50 10.66
N ARG A 123 -5.31 -30.44 10.37
CA ARG A 123 -5.92 -30.11 9.08
C ARG A 123 -5.35 -28.83 8.46
N SER A 124 -4.03 -28.63 8.54
CA SER A 124 -3.37 -27.48 7.91
C SER A 124 -3.78 -27.37 6.44
N PHE A 125 -3.96 -26.14 5.95
CA PHE A 125 -4.11 -25.94 4.51
C PHE A 125 -2.88 -26.51 3.79
N PRO A 126 -3.06 -27.27 2.69
CA PRO A 126 -1.94 -27.69 1.85
C PRO A 126 -1.24 -26.48 1.23
N ASP A 127 0.03 -26.65 0.86
CA ASP A 127 0.86 -25.60 0.25
C ASP A 127 0.98 -24.29 1.07
N LEU A 128 0.69 -24.34 2.37
CA LEU A 128 0.81 -23.18 3.25
C LEU A 128 2.28 -22.70 3.34
N VAL A 129 2.48 -21.40 3.18
CA VAL A 129 3.77 -20.72 3.27
C VAL A 129 3.87 -20.00 4.61
N LEU A 130 4.88 -20.34 5.40
CA LEU A 130 5.16 -19.71 6.69
C LEU A 130 6.17 -18.57 6.50
N TYR A 131 5.70 -17.33 6.38
CA TYR A 131 6.59 -16.21 6.03
C TYR A 131 7.19 -15.54 7.27
N GLY A 132 6.37 -15.30 8.30
CA GLY A 132 6.81 -14.71 9.56
C GLY A 132 5.75 -14.75 10.66
N PRO A 133 6.07 -14.27 11.87
CA PRO A 133 5.10 -14.21 12.97
C PRO A 133 3.84 -13.43 12.57
N GLY A 134 2.66 -14.05 12.72
CA GLY A 134 1.39 -13.44 12.35
C GLY A 134 1.13 -13.28 10.84
N LEU A 135 1.98 -13.84 9.99
CA LEU A 135 1.88 -13.73 8.53
C LEU A 135 2.21 -15.05 7.83
N GLU A 136 1.15 -15.67 7.30
CA GLU A 136 1.22 -16.83 6.43
C GLU A 136 0.61 -16.50 5.06
N HIS A 137 0.88 -17.34 4.07
CA HIS A 137 0.37 -17.19 2.71
C HIS A 137 -0.06 -18.53 2.12
N CYS A 138 -1.16 -18.54 1.36
CA CYS A 138 -1.67 -19.73 0.69
C CYS A 138 -2.49 -19.37 -0.56
N ILE A 139 -2.30 -20.12 -1.64
CA ILE A 139 -3.13 -20.07 -2.86
C ILE A 139 -3.67 -21.47 -3.24
N HIS A 140 -3.64 -22.40 -2.30
CA HIS A 140 -4.18 -23.75 -2.53
C HIS A 140 -5.70 -23.69 -2.73
N PRO A 141 -6.30 -24.52 -3.59
CA PRO A 141 -7.75 -24.56 -3.84
C PRO A 141 -8.61 -24.57 -2.57
N GLU A 142 -8.25 -25.35 -1.56
CA GLU A 142 -9.00 -25.41 -0.30
C GLU A 142 -9.06 -24.05 0.43
N PHE A 143 -7.97 -23.29 0.42
CA PHE A 143 -7.96 -21.95 1.00
C PHE A 143 -8.71 -20.95 0.13
N LEU A 144 -8.52 -21.01 -1.19
CA LEU A 144 -9.19 -20.12 -2.13
C LEU A 144 -10.72 -20.27 -2.09
N GLU A 145 -11.22 -21.51 -1.97
CA GLU A 145 -12.65 -21.82 -1.84
C GLU A 145 -13.25 -21.25 -0.55
N ASP A 146 -12.58 -21.46 0.59
CA ASP A 146 -12.99 -20.89 1.88
C ASP A 146 -13.02 -19.36 1.82
N GLN A 147 -11.96 -18.74 1.29
CA GLN A 147 -11.85 -17.29 1.23
C GLN A 147 -12.83 -16.66 0.25
N LEU A 148 -13.07 -17.25 -0.92
CA LEU A 148 -14.09 -16.77 -1.86
C LEU A 148 -15.48 -16.84 -1.23
N THR A 149 -15.80 -17.92 -0.52
CA THR A 149 -17.08 -18.09 0.19
C THR A 149 -17.30 -16.98 1.22
N ARG A 150 -16.28 -16.70 2.04
CA ARG A 150 -16.34 -15.63 3.04
C ARG A 150 -16.39 -14.24 2.43
N SER A 151 -15.66 -14.02 1.33
CA SER A 151 -15.63 -12.75 0.61
C SER A 151 -17.01 -12.42 0.03
N LEU A 152 -17.64 -13.39 -0.64
CA LEU A 152 -19.02 -13.27 -1.14
C LEU A 152 -20.02 -12.97 -0.02
N ALA A 153 -19.86 -13.62 1.14
CA ALA A 153 -20.71 -13.36 2.30
C ALA A 153 -20.55 -11.93 2.86
N ARG A 154 -19.31 -11.45 3.04
CA ARG A 154 -19.02 -10.08 3.51
C ARG A 154 -19.50 -9.00 2.53
N LEU A 155 -19.25 -9.22 1.23
CA LEU A 155 -19.73 -8.36 0.14
C LEU A 155 -21.24 -8.44 -0.07
N ARG A 156 -21.90 -9.45 0.51
CA ARG A 156 -23.32 -9.78 0.30
C ARG A 156 -23.63 -10.05 -1.17
N MET A 157 -22.71 -10.66 -1.93
CA MET A 157 -22.84 -10.91 -3.36
C MET A 157 -22.90 -12.40 -3.67
N GLU A 158 -23.59 -12.76 -4.75
CA GLU A 158 -23.55 -14.14 -5.28
C GLU A 158 -22.32 -14.38 -6.17
N ARG A 159 -21.79 -13.31 -6.78
CA ARG A 159 -20.70 -13.35 -7.75
C ARG A 159 -19.78 -12.14 -7.66
N LEU A 160 -18.47 -12.39 -7.73
CA LEU A 160 -17.45 -11.37 -7.97
C LEU A 160 -17.20 -11.19 -9.47
N ASP A 161 -16.88 -9.98 -9.91
CA ASP A 161 -16.54 -9.75 -11.32
C ASP A 161 -15.12 -10.24 -11.63
N VAL A 162 -14.18 -9.94 -10.73
CA VAL A 162 -12.79 -10.36 -10.83
C VAL A 162 -12.28 -10.89 -9.49
N TYR A 163 -11.58 -12.02 -9.50
CA TYR A 163 -10.90 -12.55 -8.32
C TYR A 163 -9.41 -12.75 -8.58
N LEU A 164 -8.55 -12.11 -7.78
CA LEU A 164 -7.10 -12.20 -7.98
C LEU A 164 -6.43 -13.09 -6.94
N LEU A 165 -5.43 -13.86 -7.36
CA LEU A 165 -4.44 -14.41 -6.44
C LEU A 165 -3.59 -13.25 -5.89
N HIS A 166 -3.49 -13.12 -4.57
CA HIS A 166 -2.86 -11.99 -3.92
C HIS A 166 -1.39 -12.32 -3.57
N ASN A 167 -0.47 -11.72 -4.31
CA ASN A 167 0.98 -11.80 -4.15
C ASN A 167 1.52 -13.25 -4.05
N PRO A 168 1.26 -14.11 -5.06
CA PRO A 168 1.72 -15.49 -5.05
C PRO A 168 3.25 -15.61 -4.89
N GLU A 169 4.02 -14.57 -5.25
CA GLU A 169 5.47 -14.50 -5.07
C GLU A 169 5.95 -14.70 -3.61
N TYR A 170 5.07 -14.60 -2.60
CA TYR A 170 5.42 -14.90 -1.21
C TYR A 170 6.01 -16.30 -1.02
N PHE A 171 5.62 -17.26 -1.85
CA PHE A 171 6.26 -18.57 -1.90
C PHE A 171 7.74 -18.45 -2.33
N LEU A 172 8.03 -17.73 -3.41
CA LEU A 172 9.39 -17.52 -3.90
C LEU A 172 10.24 -16.73 -2.88
N MET A 173 9.66 -15.74 -2.22
CA MET A 173 10.33 -14.97 -1.16
C MET A 173 10.68 -15.85 0.04
N ALA A 174 9.78 -16.74 0.47
CA ALA A 174 10.05 -17.71 1.53
C ALA A 174 11.13 -18.72 1.09
N ALA A 175 11.00 -19.28 -0.12
CA ALA A 175 11.98 -20.21 -0.68
C ALA A 175 13.39 -19.58 -0.76
N LYS A 176 13.49 -18.31 -1.17
CA LYS A 176 14.75 -17.53 -1.15
C LYS A 176 15.32 -17.39 0.25
N LYS A 177 14.48 -17.06 1.24
CA LYS A 177 14.86 -16.93 2.65
C LYS A 177 15.38 -18.26 3.22
N ASP A 178 14.78 -19.37 2.81
CA ASP A 178 15.14 -20.72 3.25
C ASP A 178 16.32 -21.32 2.46
N GLY A 179 16.87 -20.58 1.48
CA GLY A 179 18.01 -21.03 0.67
C GLY A 179 17.67 -22.15 -0.33
N ALA A 180 16.41 -22.26 -0.73
CA ALA A 180 15.99 -23.26 -1.71
C ALA A 180 16.64 -23.00 -3.10
N PRO A 181 16.99 -24.06 -3.87
CA PRO A 181 17.51 -23.89 -5.23
C PRO A 181 16.50 -23.13 -6.11
N PRO A 182 16.90 -22.03 -6.79
CA PRO A 182 15.99 -21.18 -7.55
C PRO A 182 15.14 -21.92 -8.58
N GLU A 183 15.73 -22.89 -9.29
CA GLU A 183 15.04 -23.68 -10.30
C GLU A 183 13.95 -24.58 -9.69
N ALA A 184 14.23 -25.24 -8.56
CA ALA A 184 13.25 -26.06 -7.86
C ALA A 184 12.11 -25.20 -7.28
N ALA A 185 12.45 -24.02 -6.73
CA ALA A 185 11.46 -23.06 -6.28
C ALA A 185 10.59 -22.55 -7.44
N ARG A 186 11.18 -22.29 -8.61
CA ARG A 186 10.43 -21.89 -9.80
C ARG A 186 9.42 -22.96 -10.23
N GLN A 187 9.85 -24.22 -10.32
CA GLN A 187 8.99 -25.34 -10.71
C GLN A 187 7.81 -25.53 -9.74
N GLU A 188 8.06 -25.45 -8.43
CA GLU A 188 6.99 -25.56 -7.43
C GLU A 188 6.05 -24.34 -7.45
N TYR A 189 6.57 -23.15 -7.71
CA TYR A 189 5.76 -21.95 -7.89
C TYR A 189 4.77 -22.11 -9.05
N GLU A 190 5.27 -22.56 -10.20
CA GLU A 190 4.44 -22.80 -11.40
C GLU A 190 3.40 -23.90 -11.16
N ARG A 191 3.77 -24.99 -10.46
CA ARG A 191 2.82 -26.05 -10.06
C ARG A 191 1.69 -25.51 -9.18
N ARG A 192 2.01 -24.64 -8.22
CA ARG A 192 1.02 -23.98 -7.34
C ARG A 192 0.07 -23.08 -8.13
N LEU A 193 0.60 -22.30 -9.07
CA LEU A 193 -0.22 -21.47 -9.96
C LEU A 193 -1.14 -22.32 -10.83
N GLU A 194 -0.63 -23.40 -11.44
CA GLU A 194 -1.44 -24.30 -12.26
C GLU A 194 -2.60 -24.90 -11.44
N LEU A 195 -2.32 -25.35 -10.21
CA LEU A 195 -3.33 -25.89 -9.30
C LEU A 195 -4.39 -24.84 -8.92
N ALA A 196 -3.96 -23.61 -8.61
CA ALA A 196 -4.85 -22.50 -8.31
C ALA A 196 -5.74 -22.16 -9.52
N PHE A 197 -5.16 -22.04 -10.72
CA PHE A 197 -5.91 -21.72 -11.95
C PHE A 197 -6.95 -22.79 -12.29
N ARG A 198 -6.63 -24.09 -12.14
CA ARG A 198 -7.64 -25.16 -12.30
C ARG A 198 -8.82 -25.04 -11.34
N HIS A 199 -8.59 -24.52 -10.14
CA HIS A 199 -9.68 -24.23 -9.22
C HIS A 199 -10.46 -22.98 -9.64
N LEU A 200 -9.78 -21.90 -10.01
CA LEU A 200 -10.44 -20.66 -10.43
C LEU A 200 -11.28 -20.83 -11.70
N GLU A 201 -10.86 -21.66 -12.66
CA GLU A 201 -11.71 -22.04 -13.80
C GLU A 201 -13.00 -22.72 -13.36
N ARG A 202 -12.94 -23.63 -12.37
CA ARG A 202 -14.16 -24.25 -11.80
C ARG A 202 -15.05 -23.23 -11.10
N GLU A 203 -14.48 -22.23 -10.42
CA GLU A 203 -15.25 -21.15 -9.80
C GLU A 203 -15.92 -20.24 -10.85
N VAL A 204 -15.30 -20.07 -12.03
CA VAL A 204 -15.94 -19.40 -13.19
C VAL A 204 -17.09 -20.24 -13.73
N GLU A 205 -16.87 -21.54 -13.95
CA GLU A 205 -17.90 -22.48 -14.43
C GLU A 205 -19.11 -22.54 -13.48
N GLN A 206 -18.86 -22.47 -12.17
CA GLN A 206 -19.90 -22.39 -11.14
C GLN A 206 -20.58 -21.02 -11.05
N GLY A 207 -20.09 -20.03 -11.80
CA GLY A 207 -20.64 -18.67 -11.82
C GLY A 207 -20.34 -17.83 -10.57
N ARG A 208 -19.40 -18.26 -9.72
CA ARG A 208 -19.03 -17.53 -8.49
C ARG A 208 -18.08 -16.37 -8.75
N ILE A 209 -17.31 -16.43 -9.83
CA ILE A 209 -16.45 -15.34 -10.31
C ILE A 209 -16.65 -15.11 -11.82
N GLY A 210 -16.46 -13.88 -12.30
CA GLY A 210 -16.52 -13.53 -13.72
C GLY A 210 -15.27 -13.96 -14.48
N CYS A 211 -14.12 -13.49 -13.99
CA CYS A 211 -12.80 -13.86 -14.45
C CYS A 211 -11.81 -13.83 -13.28
N TYR A 212 -10.56 -14.19 -13.53
CA TYR A 212 -9.52 -14.16 -12.51
C TYR A 212 -8.20 -13.58 -13.00
N GLY A 213 -7.26 -13.44 -12.05
CA GLY A 213 -6.00 -12.78 -12.30
C GLY A 213 -4.98 -12.95 -11.17
N ILE A 214 -3.90 -12.17 -11.26
CA ILE A 214 -2.88 -12.09 -10.21
C ILE A 214 -2.64 -10.63 -9.84
N SER A 215 -2.59 -10.35 -8.54
CA SER A 215 -1.93 -9.17 -8.00
C SER A 215 -0.52 -9.57 -7.61
N SER A 216 0.51 -8.96 -8.19
CA SER A 216 1.91 -9.24 -7.82
C SER A 216 2.74 -7.98 -7.75
N ASN A 217 3.49 -7.84 -6.66
CA ASN A 217 4.47 -6.76 -6.50
C ASN A 217 5.72 -6.98 -7.34
N THR A 218 5.97 -8.21 -7.80
CA THR A 218 7.17 -8.58 -8.55
C THR A 218 6.91 -8.73 -10.04
N PHE A 219 5.72 -8.39 -10.55
CA PHE A 219 5.52 -8.22 -11.99
C PHE A 219 6.51 -7.20 -12.62
N PRO A 220 6.85 -6.08 -11.96
CA PRO A 220 7.89 -5.15 -12.42
C PRO A 220 9.34 -5.58 -12.19
N ALA A 221 9.59 -6.69 -11.50
CA ALA A 221 10.95 -7.05 -11.10
C ALA A 221 11.79 -7.53 -12.29
N SER A 222 13.12 -7.43 -12.16
CA SER A 222 14.04 -7.92 -13.19
C SER A 222 13.97 -9.44 -13.34
N ARG A 223 14.31 -9.96 -14.52
CA ARG A 223 14.35 -11.40 -14.81
C ARG A 223 15.33 -12.17 -13.92
N ASP A 224 16.36 -11.49 -13.45
CA ASP A 224 17.37 -12.06 -12.54
C ASP A 224 16.90 -12.13 -11.08
N ASP A 225 15.77 -11.48 -10.74
CA ASP A 225 15.19 -11.62 -9.42
C ASP A 225 14.50 -12.99 -9.29
N VAL A 226 15.02 -13.82 -8.39
CA VAL A 226 14.44 -15.14 -8.10
C VAL A 226 12.99 -15.10 -7.61
N THR A 227 12.50 -13.94 -7.16
CA THR A 227 11.11 -13.70 -6.73
C THR A 227 10.20 -13.12 -7.81
N PHE A 228 10.73 -12.90 -9.02
CA PHE A 228 10.01 -12.38 -10.18
C PHE A 228 8.80 -13.24 -10.55
N THR A 229 7.66 -12.61 -10.81
CA THR A 229 6.49 -13.25 -11.41
C THR A 229 6.43 -12.87 -12.89
N SER A 230 6.79 -13.80 -13.77
CA SER A 230 6.72 -13.58 -15.23
C SER A 230 5.27 -13.66 -15.72
N LEU A 231 4.79 -12.60 -16.36
CA LEU A 231 3.47 -12.61 -17.00
C LEU A 231 3.42 -13.63 -18.16
N GLU A 232 4.50 -13.75 -18.92
CA GLU A 232 4.60 -14.73 -20.01
C GLU A 232 4.45 -16.18 -19.50
N ALA A 233 5.15 -16.54 -18.41
CA ALA A 233 4.98 -17.86 -17.78
C ALA A 233 3.57 -18.05 -17.22
N VAL A 234 3.00 -17.02 -16.58
CA VAL A 234 1.62 -17.04 -16.06
C VAL A 234 0.62 -17.32 -17.18
N LEU A 235 0.74 -16.63 -18.33
CA LEU A 235 -0.15 -16.85 -19.48
C LEU A 235 0.01 -18.25 -20.05
N SER A 236 1.24 -18.76 -20.17
CA SER A 236 1.48 -20.13 -20.62
C SER A 236 0.84 -21.17 -19.69
N ILE A 237 0.86 -20.95 -18.37
CA ILE A 237 0.17 -21.82 -17.40
C ILE A 237 -1.36 -21.73 -17.59
N ALA A 238 -1.91 -20.54 -17.78
CA ALA A 238 -3.35 -20.37 -18.01
C ALA A 238 -3.81 -21.10 -19.30
N GLU A 239 -3.09 -20.94 -20.41
CA GLU A 239 -3.34 -21.63 -21.69
C GLU A 239 -3.23 -23.15 -21.55
N LYS A 240 -2.26 -23.65 -20.76
CA LYS A 240 -2.09 -25.08 -20.46
C LYS A 240 -3.26 -25.63 -19.63
N VAL A 241 -3.81 -24.84 -18.71
CA VAL A 241 -4.97 -25.23 -17.89
C VAL A 241 -6.23 -25.32 -18.76
N SER A 242 -6.47 -24.31 -19.59
CA SER A 242 -7.58 -24.26 -20.55
C SER A 242 -7.24 -23.33 -21.72
N PRO A 243 -7.38 -23.76 -22.99
CA PRO A 243 -7.24 -22.86 -24.14
C PRO A 243 -8.26 -21.71 -24.17
N ALA A 244 -9.38 -21.88 -23.46
CA ALA A 244 -10.42 -20.86 -23.28
C ALA A 244 -10.42 -20.34 -21.83
N HIS A 245 -9.24 -20.22 -21.22
CA HIS A 245 -9.11 -19.76 -19.84
C HIS A 245 -9.72 -18.37 -19.60
N HIS A 246 -9.98 -18.05 -18.34
CA HIS A 246 -10.56 -16.79 -17.87
C HIS A 246 -9.56 -15.93 -17.09
N PHE A 247 -8.26 -16.18 -17.20
CA PHE A 247 -7.23 -15.22 -16.79
C PHE A 247 -7.34 -13.94 -17.62
N ARG A 248 -7.72 -12.81 -17.01
CA ARG A 248 -8.01 -11.54 -17.72
C ARG A 248 -7.41 -10.30 -17.10
N VAL A 249 -6.98 -10.34 -15.84
CA VAL A 249 -6.60 -9.13 -15.10
C VAL A 249 -5.28 -9.32 -14.34
N ILE A 250 -4.43 -8.30 -14.37
CA ILE A 250 -3.28 -8.21 -13.46
C ILE A 250 -3.33 -6.93 -12.64
N GLN A 251 -2.76 -7.01 -11.44
CA GLN A 251 -2.52 -5.85 -10.59
C GLN A 251 -1.04 -5.76 -10.25
N LEU A 252 -0.44 -4.59 -10.44
CA LEU A 252 0.99 -4.36 -10.23
C LEU A 252 1.28 -2.92 -9.79
N PRO A 253 2.38 -2.70 -9.05
CA PRO A 253 2.77 -1.37 -8.63
C PRO A 253 3.37 -0.60 -9.81
N LEU A 254 2.94 0.64 -9.97
CA LEU A 254 3.51 1.61 -10.89
C LEU A 254 3.24 3.02 -10.39
N ASN A 255 4.27 3.83 -10.28
CA ASN A 255 4.16 5.24 -9.90
C ASN A 255 5.40 6.01 -10.38
N LEU A 256 5.48 7.31 -10.06
CA LEU A 256 6.56 8.19 -10.52
C LEU A 256 7.97 7.81 -10.01
N ILE A 257 8.09 6.78 -9.17
CA ILE A 257 9.38 6.26 -8.69
C ILE A 257 9.53 4.76 -9.01
N GLU A 258 8.52 3.95 -8.70
CA GLU A 258 8.48 2.53 -9.07
C GLU A 258 8.06 2.40 -10.55
N THR A 259 8.94 2.72 -11.49
CA THR A 259 8.64 2.78 -12.93
C THR A 259 8.71 1.43 -13.66
N GLY A 260 9.22 0.39 -12.98
CA GLY A 260 9.59 -0.89 -13.60
C GLY A 260 8.47 -1.58 -14.38
N GLY A 261 7.20 -1.36 -14.02
CA GLY A 261 6.06 -1.91 -14.76
C GLY A 261 6.04 -1.48 -16.23
N MET A 262 6.58 -0.29 -16.52
CA MET A 262 6.75 0.25 -17.87
C MET A 262 8.19 0.11 -18.38
N THR A 263 9.19 0.33 -17.53
CA THR A 263 10.59 0.52 -17.97
C THR A 263 11.45 -0.74 -17.92
N GLU A 264 11.10 -1.73 -17.09
CA GLU A 264 11.90 -2.96 -16.99
C GLU A 264 11.53 -3.93 -18.12
N ALA A 265 12.50 -4.23 -18.98
CA ALA A 265 12.36 -5.20 -20.06
C ALA A 265 12.46 -6.64 -19.53
N ASN A 266 11.43 -7.09 -18.82
CA ASN A 266 11.42 -8.39 -18.13
C ASN A 266 10.61 -9.50 -18.83
N GLN A 267 10.01 -9.22 -19.99
CA GLN A 267 9.36 -10.24 -20.83
C GLN A 267 10.20 -10.53 -22.09
N SER A 268 9.78 -11.51 -22.89
CA SER A 268 10.42 -11.79 -24.19
C SER A 268 10.40 -10.56 -25.11
N GLU A 269 11.30 -10.55 -26.10
CA GLU A 269 11.43 -9.47 -27.09
C GLU A 269 11.74 -8.07 -26.50
N GLY A 270 12.21 -8.00 -25.26
CA GLY A 270 12.54 -6.74 -24.59
C GLY A 270 11.32 -5.94 -24.13
N LYS A 271 10.15 -6.58 -24.05
CA LYS A 271 8.90 -5.98 -23.58
C LYS A 271 8.89 -5.86 -22.05
N SER A 272 8.27 -4.81 -21.55
CA SER A 272 7.85 -4.74 -20.15
C SER A 272 6.57 -5.54 -19.91
N VAL A 273 6.24 -5.78 -18.65
CA VAL A 273 4.98 -6.43 -18.26
C VAL A 273 3.75 -5.67 -18.78
N LEU A 274 3.81 -4.33 -18.83
CA LEU A 274 2.72 -3.52 -19.34
C LEU A 274 2.57 -3.62 -20.86
N GLU A 275 3.68 -3.65 -21.60
CA GLU A 275 3.67 -3.85 -23.06
C GLU A 275 3.10 -5.22 -23.44
N LEU A 276 3.50 -6.28 -22.72
CA LEU A 276 2.95 -7.62 -22.94
C LEU A 276 1.46 -7.70 -22.56
N ALA A 277 1.04 -7.04 -21.47
CA ALA A 277 -0.37 -7.02 -21.07
C ALA A 277 -1.26 -6.32 -22.12
N ASP A 278 -0.81 -5.19 -22.69
CA ASP A 278 -1.52 -4.46 -23.75
C ASP A 278 -1.66 -5.34 -25.02
N GLU A 279 -0.57 -5.98 -25.46
CA GLU A 279 -0.57 -6.90 -26.61
C GLU A 279 -1.55 -8.06 -26.42
N ARG A 280 -1.60 -8.62 -25.20
CA ARG A 280 -2.44 -9.76 -24.84
C ARG A 280 -3.83 -9.34 -24.34
N LYS A 281 -4.16 -8.04 -24.41
CA LYS A 281 -5.43 -7.45 -23.96
C LYS A 281 -5.81 -7.88 -22.53
N ILE A 282 -4.84 -7.91 -21.63
CA ILE A 282 -5.04 -8.15 -20.21
C ILE A 282 -5.35 -6.82 -19.53
N GLY A 283 -6.39 -6.79 -18.70
CA GLY A 283 -6.74 -5.62 -17.89
C GLY A 283 -5.67 -5.34 -16.85
N VAL A 284 -5.22 -4.09 -16.74
CA VAL A 284 -4.14 -3.68 -15.84
C VAL A 284 -4.64 -2.70 -14.78
N LEU A 285 -4.57 -3.15 -13.52
CA LEU A 285 -4.91 -2.36 -12.34
C LEU A 285 -3.62 -1.89 -11.67
N ILE A 286 -3.43 -0.58 -11.57
CA ILE A 286 -2.24 -0.04 -10.89
C ILE A 286 -2.54 0.14 -9.41
N ASN A 287 -1.76 -0.53 -8.55
CA ASN A 287 -1.74 -0.24 -7.12
C ASN A 287 -0.52 0.61 -6.76
N ARG A 288 -0.51 1.14 -5.53
CA ARG A 288 0.51 2.09 -5.04
C ARG A 288 0.77 3.30 -5.96
N PRO A 289 -0.26 3.94 -6.58
CA PRO A 289 0.00 5.06 -7.48
C PRO A 289 0.60 6.28 -6.79
N LEU A 290 0.40 6.40 -5.46
CA LEU A 290 0.73 7.59 -4.68
C LEU A 290 1.56 7.31 -3.42
N ASN A 291 1.96 6.05 -3.22
CA ASN A 291 2.77 5.63 -2.09
C ASN A 291 3.83 4.65 -2.61
N ALA A 292 4.98 5.18 -2.99
CA ALA A 292 6.07 4.39 -3.54
C ALA A 292 6.86 3.68 -2.44
N ILE A 293 7.49 2.55 -2.79
CA ILE A 293 8.42 1.85 -1.91
C ILE A 293 9.82 1.86 -2.54
N VAL A 294 10.79 2.48 -1.86
CA VAL A 294 12.18 2.62 -2.34
C VAL A 294 13.14 2.23 -1.23
N GLY A 295 14.00 1.23 -1.47
CA GLY A 295 14.94 0.76 -0.45
C GLY A 295 14.27 0.34 0.87
N GLY A 296 13.04 -0.18 0.80
CA GLY A 296 12.23 -0.52 1.97
C GLY A 296 11.55 0.66 2.68
N ARG A 297 11.69 1.89 2.18
CA ARG A 297 11.07 3.12 2.73
C ARG A 297 9.83 3.50 1.93
N LEU A 298 8.81 4.01 2.61
CA LEU A 298 7.61 4.56 1.98
C LEU A 298 7.84 6.03 1.59
N VAL A 299 7.61 6.38 0.33
CA VAL A 299 7.64 7.75 -0.17
C VAL A 299 6.26 8.13 -0.67
N ARG A 300 5.65 9.17 -0.08
CA ARG A 300 4.30 9.62 -0.44
C ARG A 300 4.37 10.65 -1.57
N LEU A 301 3.66 10.39 -2.67
CA LEU A 301 3.59 11.28 -3.84
C LEU A 301 2.44 12.28 -3.71
N ALA A 302 2.51 13.13 -2.69
CA ALA A 302 1.56 14.22 -2.45
C ALA A 302 2.32 15.47 -1.99
N ASP A 303 1.87 16.66 -2.38
CA ASP A 303 2.53 17.90 -1.96
C ASP A 303 2.51 18.04 -0.43
N GLY A 304 3.60 18.58 0.11
CA GLY A 304 3.72 18.99 1.50
C GLY A 304 4.11 20.46 1.56
N GLU A 305 3.46 21.22 2.44
CA GLU A 305 3.90 22.56 2.80
C GLU A 305 4.86 22.45 3.98
N ALA A 306 6.11 22.85 3.78
CA ALA A 306 7.09 22.90 4.85
C ALA A 306 8.04 24.08 4.64
N GLU A 307 8.22 24.87 5.70
CA GLU A 307 9.16 25.98 5.70
C GLU A 307 10.61 25.47 5.74
N PRO A 308 11.56 26.20 5.10
CA PRO A 308 12.98 25.90 5.24
C PRO A 308 13.43 25.88 6.70
N VAL A 309 14.11 24.81 7.09
CA VAL A 309 14.67 24.67 8.45
C VAL A 309 16.13 25.04 8.47
N ASP A 310 16.50 25.91 9.40
CA ASP A 310 17.90 26.21 9.71
C ASP A 310 18.51 25.05 10.52
N VAL A 311 19.29 24.21 9.85
CA VAL A 311 19.98 23.06 10.43
C VAL A 311 20.89 23.48 11.60
N SER A 312 21.54 24.63 11.51
CA SER A 312 22.46 25.10 12.55
C SER A 312 21.75 25.39 13.87
N LYS A 313 20.47 25.79 13.80
CA LYS A 313 19.62 26.00 14.97
C LYS A 313 19.33 24.69 15.70
N VAL A 314 19.03 23.62 14.94
CA VAL A 314 18.80 22.27 15.49
C VAL A 314 20.07 21.76 16.18
N GLU A 315 21.20 21.86 15.49
CA GLU A 315 22.51 21.45 16.03
C GLU A 315 22.86 22.21 17.32
N THR A 316 22.65 23.52 17.36
CA THR A 316 22.89 24.34 18.56
C THR A 316 22.05 23.89 19.75
N ARG A 317 20.80 23.46 19.54
CA ARG A 317 19.95 22.93 20.62
C ARG A 317 20.39 21.55 21.08
N LEU A 318 20.79 20.70 20.16
CA LEU A 318 21.32 19.38 20.49
C LEU A 318 22.61 19.51 21.31
N ASP A 319 23.51 20.41 20.93
CA ASP A 319 24.71 20.71 21.71
C ASP A 319 24.38 21.20 23.12
N ARG A 320 23.34 22.02 23.27
CA ARG A 320 22.85 22.46 24.57
C ARG A 320 22.34 21.30 25.40
N LEU A 321 21.52 20.41 24.84
CA LEU A 321 21.03 19.21 25.53
C LEU A 321 22.20 18.32 25.97
N VAL A 322 23.14 18.02 25.08
CA VAL A 322 24.35 17.23 25.41
C VAL A 322 25.15 17.89 26.54
N GLY A 323 25.24 19.21 26.55
CA GLY A 323 25.82 19.98 27.65
C GLY A 323 25.10 19.75 28.98
N MET A 324 23.75 19.80 28.97
CA MET A 324 22.92 19.54 30.15
C MET A 324 23.07 18.10 30.65
N GLU A 325 23.13 17.13 29.76
CA GLU A 325 23.30 15.70 30.06
C GLU A 325 24.66 15.41 30.71
N ARG A 326 25.71 16.11 30.25
CA ARG A 326 27.03 16.05 30.88
C ARG A 326 27.01 16.58 32.31
N VAL A 327 26.26 17.66 32.59
CA VAL A 327 26.08 18.21 33.95
C VAL A 327 25.29 17.24 34.83
N LEU A 328 24.21 16.65 34.30
CA LEU A 328 23.44 15.65 35.02
C LEU A 328 24.34 14.47 35.44
N LYS A 329 25.03 13.85 34.48
CA LYS A 329 25.87 12.67 34.71
C LYS A 329 27.08 12.97 35.60
N GLY A 330 27.73 14.12 35.41
CA GLY A 330 28.97 14.45 36.10
C GLY A 330 28.80 15.07 37.49
N THR A 331 27.62 15.62 37.80
CA THR A 331 27.44 16.42 39.03
C THR A 331 26.15 16.06 39.76
N LEU A 332 25.00 16.13 39.11
CA LEU A 332 23.71 16.10 39.82
C LEU A 332 23.26 14.69 40.26
N LEU A 333 23.58 13.64 39.48
CA LEU A 333 23.13 12.28 39.83
C LEU A 333 23.81 11.72 41.08
N ALA A 334 25.05 12.13 41.37
CA ALA A 334 25.79 11.70 42.55
C ALA A 334 25.17 12.20 43.86
N ASP A 335 24.46 13.33 43.81
CA ASP A 335 23.83 13.96 44.97
C ASP A 335 22.47 13.35 45.34
N VAL A 336 21.90 12.51 44.45
CA VAL A 336 20.51 12.06 44.54
C VAL A 336 20.36 10.53 44.41
N LEU A 337 21.34 9.84 43.81
CA LEU A 337 21.35 8.38 43.65
C LEU A 337 22.67 7.80 44.15
N GLU A 338 22.60 6.94 45.16
CA GLU A 338 23.79 6.32 45.78
C GLU A 338 24.42 5.25 44.87
N GLU A 339 23.60 4.38 44.30
CA GLU A 339 24.04 3.21 43.53
C GLU A 339 24.60 3.61 42.14
N PRO A 340 25.86 3.27 41.80
CA PRO A 340 26.46 3.61 40.51
C PRO A 340 25.69 3.11 39.30
N LYS A 341 25.11 1.90 39.39
CA LYS A 341 24.32 1.31 38.32
C LYS A 341 23.04 2.11 38.06
N GLU A 342 22.41 2.60 39.11
CA GLU A 342 21.19 3.41 38.99
C GLU A 342 21.45 4.79 38.39
N ARG A 343 22.62 5.37 38.70
CA ARG A 343 23.10 6.61 38.08
C ARG A 343 23.27 6.43 36.58
N GLU A 344 23.95 5.36 36.17
CA GLU A 344 24.17 5.09 34.73
C GLU A 344 22.83 4.86 34.00
N GLU A 345 21.95 4.00 34.54
CA GLU A 345 20.63 3.75 33.94
C GLU A 345 19.76 5.02 33.83
N THR A 346 19.89 5.95 34.77
CA THR A 346 19.14 7.21 34.76
C THR A 346 19.72 8.20 33.77
N ALA A 347 21.05 8.30 33.69
CA ALA A 347 21.74 9.09 32.68
C ALA A 347 21.39 8.61 31.26
N ASP A 348 21.38 7.30 31.03
CA ASP A 348 21.03 6.70 29.73
C ASP A 348 19.60 7.05 29.32
N LYS A 349 18.64 7.04 30.26
CA LYS A 349 17.25 7.44 29.98
C LYS A 349 17.08 8.93 29.71
N LEU A 350 18.01 9.76 30.17
CA LEU A 350 18.02 11.21 30.02
C LEU A 350 19.15 11.64 29.09
N SER A 351 19.37 10.87 28.02
CA SER A 351 20.40 11.09 27.00
C SER A 351 19.82 11.50 25.63
N ALA A 352 18.62 12.12 25.62
CA ALA A 352 17.92 12.50 24.39
C ALA A 352 18.77 13.36 23.45
N GLY A 353 19.52 14.33 23.97
CA GLY A 353 20.46 15.16 23.24
C GLY A 353 21.56 14.33 22.58
N SER A 354 22.20 13.44 23.34
CA SER A 354 23.25 12.55 22.83
C SER A 354 22.73 11.59 21.75
N LEU A 355 21.58 10.95 22.00
CA LEU A 355 20.92 10.05 21.04
C LEU A 355 20.54 10.79 19.75
N LEU A 356 20.00 12.00 19.88
CA LEU A 356 19.62 12.80 18.72
C LEU A 356 20.84 13.34 18.00
N GLN A 357 21.87 13.83 18.67
CA GLN A 357 23.09 14.33 18.02
C GLN A 357 23.70 13.29 17.06
N GLU A 358 23.64 12.00 17.41
CA GLU A 358 24.16 10.92 16.57
C GLU A 358 23.21 10.52 15.42
N HIS A 359 21.90 10.66 15.60
CA HIS A 359 20.92 10.00 14.71
C HIS A 359 19.86 10.92 14.09
N TRP A 360 19.78 12.19 14.46
CA TRP A 360 18.66 13.06 14.09
C TRP A 360 18.52 13.33 12.58
N GLN A 361 19.52 12.98 11.76
CA GLN A 361 19.48 13.09 10.30
C GLN A 361 19.33 11.74 9.57
N SER A 362 19.34 10.62 10.30
CA SER A 362 19.35 9.27 9.72
C SER A 362 17.96 8.67 9.50
N PHE A 363 16.91 9.28 10.05
CA PHE A 363 15.55 8.73 9.94
C PHE A 363 14.97 8.67 8.52
N SER A 364 13.97 7.81 8.43
CA SER A 364 13.05 7.45 7.34
C SER A 364 12.47 8.56 6.47
N SER A 365 11.88 9.48 7.20
CA SER A 365 10.78 10.33 6.78
C SER A 365 10.28 11.01 8.05
N ALA A 366 9.40 11.99 7.91
CA ALA A 366 8.72 12.58 9.06
C ALA A 366 7.86 11.57 9.85
N GLU A 367 7.37 10.50 9.21
CA GLU A 367 6.58 9.46 9.88
C GLU A 367 7.45 8.53 10.74
N HIS A 368 8.57 8.03 10.21
CA HIS A 368 9.52 7.24 11.01
C HIS A 368 10.05 8.05 12.19
N TRP A 369 10.35 9.34 11.99
CA TRP A 369 10.74 10.22 13.09
C TRP A 369 9.64 10.31 14.16
N ARG A 370 8.37 10.54 13.78
CA ARG A 370 7.25 10.59 14.74
C ARG A 370 7.07 9.28 15.50
N GLU A 371 7.31 8.15 14.85
CA GLU A 371 7.26 6.84 15.50
C GLU A 371 8.35 6.70 16.56
N VAL A 372 9.61 7.00 16.21
CA VAL A 372 10.74 6.97 17.16
C VAL A 372 10.49 7.95 18.31
N GLN A 373 10.00 9.15 18.00
CA GLN A 373 9.66 10.15 18.99
C GLN A 373 8.60 9.62 19.98
N GLY A 374 7.48 9.09 19.48
CA GLY A 374 6.33 8.69 20.30
C GLY A 374 6.48 7.35 21.02
N GLN A 375 7.15 6.38 20.40
CA GLN A 375 7.29 5.03 20.96
C GLN A 375 8.55 4.84 21.79
N PHE A 376 9.62 5.58 21.50
CA PHE A 376 10.93 5.37 22.14
C PHE A 376 11.38 6.60 22.93
N LEU A 377 11.58 7.74 22.26
CA LEU A 377 12.28 8.87 22.87
C LEU A 377 11.48 9.51 24.01
N VAL A 378 10.23 9.91 23.77
CA VAL A 378 9.39 10.56 24.78
C VAL A 378 9.12 9.63 25.98
N PRO A 379 8.71 8.35 25.80
CA PRO A 379 8.54 7.43 26.92
C PRO A 379 9.82 7.21 27.74
N THR A 380 10.98 7.16 27.08
CA THR A 380 12.29 6.95 27.73
C THR A 380 12.65 8.14 28.62
N VAL A 381 12.53 9.36 28.10
CA VAL A 381 12.77 10.60 28.87
C VAL A 381 11.80 10.71 30.04
N GLN A 382 10.51 10.44 29.83
CA GLN A 382 9.49 10.44 30.89
C GLN A 382 9.80 9.43 32.00
N ALA A 383 10.27 8.22 31.64
CA ALA A 383 10.68 7.21 32.61
C ALA A 383 11.91 7.66 33.42
N GLY A 384 12.87 8.34 32.78
CA GLY A 384 14.03 8.94 33.46
C GLY A 384 13.62 10.03 34.46
N ILE A 385 12.77 10.97 34.03
CA ILE A 385 12.26 12.05 34.89
C ILE A 385 11.47 11.48 36.07
N LYS A 386 10.56 10.53 35.83
CA LYS A 386 9.77 9.91 36.90
C LYS A 386 10.65 9.25 37.94
N ARG A 387 11.77 8.64 37.53
CA ARG A 387 12.74 8.05 38.45
C ARG A 387 13.43 9.12 39.31
N LEU A 388 13.88 10.22 38.71
CA LEU A 388 14.49 11.33 39.45
C LEU A 388 13.52 11.96 40.46
N LEU A 389 12.29 12.24 40.04
CA LEU A 389 11.26 12.83 40.89
C LEU A 389 10.70 11.87 41.94
N GLY A 390 10.96 10.57 41.82
CA GLY A 390 10.59 9.56 42.81
C GLY A 390 11.62 9.34 43.91
N SER A 391 12.78 10.01 43.85
CA SER A 391 13.82 9.92 44.87
C SER A 391 13.47 10.75 46.12
N GLU A 392 13.83 10.25 47.30
CA GLU A 392 13.57 10.94 48.57
C GLU A 392 14.49 12.17 48.79
N GLN A 393 15.50 12.36 47.94
CA GLN A 393 16.59 13.35 48.07
C GLN A 393 16.58 14.40 46.94
N LEU A 394 15.41 14.90 46.55
CA LEU A 394 15.29 15.95 45.52
C LEU A 394 15.97 17.26 45.95
N THR A 395 16.93 17.72 45.15
CA THR A 395 17.57 19.02 45.32
C THR A 395 16.91 20.09 44.45
N ALA A 396 17.01 21.36 44.85
CA ALA A 396 16.54 22.48 44.04
C ALA A 396 17.25 22.54 42.68
N ALA A 397 18.57 22.30 42.67
CA ALA A 397 19.38 22.26 41.44
C ALA A 397 18.94 21.17 40.46
N LEU A 398 18.57 19.98 40.96
CA LEU A 398 18.05 18.92 40.11
C LEU A 398 16.66 19.28 39.55
N THR A 399 15.81 19.91 40.35
CA THR A 399 14.46 20.32 39.93
C THR A 399 14.56 21.37 38.80
N GLU A 400 15.38 22.41 38.99
CA GLU A 400 15.64 23.42 37.96
C GLU A 400 16.25 22.81 36.69
N TRP A 401 17.16 21.84 36.84
CA TRP A 401 17.73 21.13 35.70
C TRP A 401 16.67 20.34 34.93
N VAL A 402 15.78 19.61 35.62
CA VAL A 402 14.71 18.82 34.98
C VAL A 402 13.76 19.74 34.22
N GLU A 403 13.35 20.86 34.80
CA GLU A 403 12.48 21.84 34.14
C GLU A 403 13.13 22.38 32.87
N ALA A 404 14.39 22.83 32.96
CA ALA A 404 15.13 23.33 31.81
C ALA A 404 15.35 22.24 30.74
N TYR A 405 15.61 21.00 31.14
CA TYR A 405 15.87 19.88 30.23
C TYR A 405 14.60 19.53 29.46
N VAL A 406 13.47 19.42 30.15
CA VAL A 406 12.16 19.18 29.53
C VAL A 406 11.79 20.31 28.58
N GLU A 407 12.02 21.57 28.96
CA GLU A 407 11.78 22.72 28.09
C GLU A 407 12.63 22.63 26.81
N GLU A 408 13.91 22.29 26.92
CA GLU A 408 14.80 22.21 25.76
C GLU A 408 14.50 20.99 24.87
N VAL A 409 14.15 19.84 25.45
CA VAL A 409 13.64 18.69 24.70
C VAL A 409 12.37 19.08 23.94
N ASN A 410 11.40 19.72 24.60
CA ASN A 410 10.16 20.17 23.95
C ASN A 410 10.39 21.23 22.86
N ARG A 411 11.54 21.92 22.86
CA ARG A 411 11.94 22.84 21.78
C ARG A 411 12.62 22.14 20.61
N VAL A 412 13.45 21.13 20.86
CA VAL A 412 14.20 20.46 19.79
C VAL A 412 13.32 19.50 18.97
N LEU A 413 12.36 18.81 19.60
CA LEU A 413 11.54 17.82 18.90
C LEU A 413 10.70 18.41 17.75
N PRO A 414 10.03 19.57 17.91
CA PRO A 414 9.33 20.23 16.80
C PRO A 414 10.30 20.68 15.69
N GLU A 415 11.51 21.12 16.02
CA GLU A 415 12.49 21.55 15.02
C GLU A 415 13.03 20.38 14.20
N VAL A 416 13.32 19.24 14.83
CA VAL A 416 13.65 17.97 14.12
C VAL A 416 12.48 17.49 13.27
N THR A 417 11.24 17.62 13.79
CA THR A 417 10.03 17.30 13.02
C THR A 417 9.90 18.16 11.76
N ALA A 418 10.09 19.48 11.91
CA ALA A 418 10.06 20.42 10.81
C ALA A 418 11.15 20.10 9.78
N TYR A 419 12.35 19.71 10.22
CA TYR A 419 13.44 19.33 9.31
C TYR A 419 13.03 18.16 8.40
N TYR A 420 12.42 17.12 8.96
CA TYR A 420 11.94 15.99 8.15
C TYR A 420 10.78 16.35 7.24
N GLN A 421 9.84 17.19 7.70
CA GLN A 421 8.76 17.70 6.84
C GLN A 421 9.31 18.50 5.66
N TRP A 422 10.31 19.35 5.91
CA TRP A 422 10.99 20.13 4.88
C TRP A 422 11.77 19.25 3.90
N LYS A 423 12.52 18.28 4.41
CA LYS A 423 13.25 17.31 3.58
C LYS A 423 12.31 16.50 2.69
N ASP A 424 11.23 15.97 3.25
CA ASP A 424 10.20 15.23 2.51
C ASP A 424 9.56 16.12 1.42
N ALA A 425 9.29 17.40 1.73
CA ALA A 425 8.74 18.37 0.76
C ALA A 425 9.72 18.69 -0.38
N GLN A 426 11.02 18.78 -0.11
CA GLN A 426 12.04 18.96 -1.14
C GLN A 426 12.15 17.76 -2.09
N GLU A 427 12.12 16.54 -1.53
CA GLU A 427 12.12 15.32 -2.33
C GLU A 427 10.91 15.26 -3.25
N VAL A 428 9.72 15.53 -2.71
CA VAL A 428 8.44 15.63 -3.43
C VAL A 428 8.50 16.68 -4.55
N ALA A 429 9.05 17.87 -4.28
CA ALA A 429 9.22 18.91 -5.29
C ALA A 429 10.16 18.48 -6.42
N GLY A 430 11.25 17.79 -6.10
CA GLY A 430 12.19 17.23 -7.08
C GLY A 430 11.53 16.16 -7.97
N ILE A 431 10.72 15.27 -7.39
CA ILE A 431 9.96 14.27 -8.16
C ILE A 431 8.97 14.97 -9.11
N LYS A 432 8.23 15.96 -8.61
CA LYS A 432 7.27 16.73 -9.40
C LYS A 432 7.95 17.42 -10.59
N GLN A 433 9.12 18.04 -10.35
CA GLN A 433 9.89 18.70 -11.40
C GLN A 433 10.39 17.71 -12.46
N ARG A 434 10.95 16.57 -12.06
CA ARG A 434 11.39 15.52 -13.01
C ARG A 434 10.22 15.01 -13.84
N ALA A 435 9.08 14.75 -13.21
CA ALA A 435 7.91 14.26 -13.92
C ALA A 435 7.30 15.30 -14.86
N ALA A 436 7.23 16.57 -14.46
CA ALA A 436 6.81 17.65 -15.37
C ALA A 436 7.76 17.83 -16.56
N ALA A 437 9.07 17.60 -16.38
CA ALA A 437 10.05 17.65 -17.46
C ALA A 437 10.07 16.38 -18.35
N ALA A 438 9.55 15.26 -17.85
CA ALA A 438 9.51 14.01 -18.59
C ALA A 438 8.52 14.06 -19.76
N ALA A 439 7.36 14.69 -19.55
CA ALA A 439 6.33 14.92 -20.57
C ALA A 439 5.54 16.22 -20.30
N ASP A 440 5.48 17.09 -21.32
CA ASP A 440 4.85 18.41 -21.22
C ASP A 440 3.36 18.36 -20.84
N ASP A 441 2.63 17.31 -21.25
CA ASP A 441 1.21 17.14 -20.96
C ASP A 441 0.93 16.57 -19.55
N TRP A 442 1.97 16.14 -18.82
CA TRP A 442 1.86 15.87 -17.38
C TRP A 442 1.99 17.15 -16.56
N ALA A 443 2.73 18.14 -17.08
CA ALA A 443 2.79 19.46 -16.46
C ALA A 443 1.39 20.11 -16.41
N GLY A 444 1.15 20.95 -15.41
CA GLY A 444 -0.13 21.64 -15.23
C GLY A 444 -1.21 20.85 -14.49
N ALA A 445 -0.93 19.63 -14.00
CA ALA A 445 -1.84 18.89 -13.13
C ALA A 445 -2.04 19.55 -11.74
N GLY A 446 -1.27 20.58 -11.42
CA GLY A 446 -1.36 21.31 -10.16
C GLY A 446 -0.58 20.60 -9.05
N SER A 447 -1.18 19.60 -8.41
CA SER A 447 -0.57 18.82 -7.32
C SER A 447 0.28 17.65 -7.84
N LEU A 448 1.21 17.15 -7.02
CA LEU A 448 1.96 15.92 -7.34
C LEU A 448 1.03 14.71 -7.44
N SER A 449 -0.02 14.65 -6.62
CA SER A 449 -0.99 13.54 -6.66
C SER A 449 -1.73 13.49 -8.00
N ARG A 450 -2.21 14.65 -8.48
CA ARG A 450 -2.84 14.77 -9.79
C ARG A 450 -1.86 14.51 -10.92
N LEU A 451 -0.62 14.99 -10.80
CA LEU A 451 0.43 14.71 -11.79
C LEU A 451 0.70 13.20 -11.91
N ALA A 452 0.88 12.51 -10.77
CA ALA A 452 1.09 11.07 -10.75
C ALA A 452 -0.12 10.31 -11.35
N LEU A 453 -1.35 10.71 -10.99
CA LEU A 453 -2.55 10.14 -11.56
C LEU A 453 -2.63 10.40 -13.08
N ARG A 454 -2.33 11.62 -13.52
CA ARG A 454 -2.27 12.02 -14.94
C ARG A 454 -1.27 11.16 -15.70
N ALA A 455 -0.07 10.97 -15.15
CA ALA A 455 0.97 10.16 -15.75
C ALA A 455 0.50 8.72 -16.00
N LEU A 456 -0.11 8.11 -14.98
CA LEU A 456 -0.65 6.75 -15.08
C LEU A 456 -1.84 6.67 -16.05
N ARG A 457 -2.90 7.46 -15.86
CA ARG A 457 -4.12 7.35 -16.68
C ARG A 457 -3.94 7.75 -18.15
N SER A 458 -2.86 8.47 -18.47
CA SER A 458 -2.53 8.86 -19.85
C SER A 458 -1.57 7.88 -20.54
N THR A 459 -1.19 6.79 -19.86
CA THR A 459 -0.27 5.78 -20.37
C THR A 459 -1.03 4.60 -20.96
N GLN A 460 -0.74 4.25 -22.22
CA GLN A 460 -1.30 3.07 -22.88
C GLN A 460 -0.95 1.77 -22.14
N GLY A 461 -1.87 0.80 -22.16
CA GLY A 461 -1.78 -0.45 -21.43
C GLY A 461 -2.34 -0.40 -20.01
N ILE A 462 -2.51 0.79 -19.41
CA ILE A 462 -3.10 0.94 -18.07
C ILE A 462 -4.62 1.07 -18.19
N THR A 463 -5.35 0.14 -17.58
CA THR A 463 -6.82 0.18 -17.58
C THR A 463 -7.35 1.13 -16.51
N THR A 464 -6.93 0.96 -15.25
CA THR A 464 -7.40 1.78 -14.13
C THR A 464 -6.35 1.94 -13.04
N VAL A 465 -6.39 3.08 -12.36
CA VAL A 465 -5.50 3.43 -11.26
C VAL A 465 -6.25 3.33 -9.94
N LEU A 466 -5.83 2.43 -9.05
CA LEU A 466 -6.50 2.19 -7.77
C LEU A 466 -6.05 3.22 -6.73
N VAL A 467 -6.93 4.15 -6.40
CA VAL A 467 -6.64 5.24 -5.45
C VAL A 467 -7.37 4.97 -4.14
N GLY A 468 -6.61 5.00 -3.03
CA GLY A 468 -7.14 4.91 -1.66
C GLY A 468 -7.83 6.19 -1.20
N MET A 469 -8.86 6.63 -1.94
CA MET A 469 -9.60 7.89 -1.74
C MET A 469 -10.56 7.84 -0.54
N ARG A 470 -10.01 7.62 0.66
CA ARG A 470 -10.75 7.34 1.90
C ARG A 470 -11.52 8.54 2.51
N LYS A 471 -11.50 9.71 1.86
CA LYS A 471 -12.17 10.93 2.30
C LYS A 471 -12.84 11.61 1.13
N THR A 472 -14.00 12.23 1.34
CA THR A 472 -14.75 12.92 0.27
C THR A 472 -13.93 14.00 -0.42
N ALA A 473 -13.18 14.83 0.32
CA ALA A 473 -12.29 15.84 -0.27
C ALA A 473 -11.21 15.22 -1.19
N TYR A 474 -10.78 13.99 -0.89
CA TYR A 474 -9.82 13.30 -1.73
C TYR A 474 -10.48 12.66 -2.95
N VAL A 475 -11.73 12.20 -2.83
CA VAL A 475 -12.56 11.83 -3.99
C VAL A 475 -12.68 13.02 -4.94
N GLU A 476 -13.05 14.20 -4.43
CA GLU A 476 -13.16 15.43 -5.21
C GLU A 476 -11.85 15.79 -5.95
N ASP A 477 -10.70 15.64 -5.28
CA ASP A 477 -9.38 15.88 -5.90
C ASP A 477 -9.09 14.92 -7.07
N VAL A 478 -9.40 13.63 -6.89
CA VAL A 478 -9.25 12.62 -7.95
C VAL A 478 -10.21 12.90 -9.10
N MET A 479 -11.47 13.24 -8.80
CA MET A 479 -12.48 13.50 -9.81
C MET A 479 -12.17 14.76 -10.63
N ALA A 480 -11.61 15.79 -10.00
CA ALA A 480 -11.15 17.00 -10.69
C ALA A 480 -10.09 16.65 -11.74
N GLU A 481 -9.14 15.77 -11.42
CA GLU A 481 -8.20 15.27 -12.43
C GLU A 481 -8.88 14.36 -13.45
N LEU A 482 -9.82 13.50 -13.06
CA LEU A 482 -10.50 12.60 -13.99
C LEU A 482 -11.28 13.32 -15.10
N GLN A 483 -11.80 14.51 -14.81
CA GLN A 483 -12.50 15.39 -15.75
C GLN A 483 -11.58 16.10 -16.74
N GLU A 484 -10.27 16.16 -16.48
CA GLU A 484 -9.31 16.74 -17.40
C GLU A 484 -9.15 15.87 -18.67
N LYS A 485 -9.07 16.54 -19.83
CA LYS A 485 -8.92 15.87 -21.12
C LYS A 485 -7.47 15.46 -21.33
N VAL A 486 -7.20 14.18 -21.16
CA VAL A 486 -5.86 13.59 -21.34
C VAL A 486 -5.85 12.56 -22.47
N GLU A 487 -4.86 12.60 -23.34
CA GLU A 487 -4.68 11.58 -24.38
C GLU A 487 -3.94 10.36 -23.82
N VAL A 488 -4.45 9.16 -24.14
CA VAL A 488 -3.78 7.90 -23.81
C VAL A 488 -2.86 7.52 -24.96
N LYS A 489 -1.56 7.36 -24.69
CA LYS A 489 -0.54 7.04 -25.69
C LYS A 489 0.59 6.20 -25.11
N VAL A 490 1.42 5.63 -25.98
CA VAL A 490 2.68 4.98 -25.58
C VAL A 490 3.59 6.01 -24.92
N ARG A 491 4.10 5.71 -23.71
CA ARG A 491 4.87 6.66 -22.89
C ARG A 491 6.22 6.14 -22.38
N LYS A 492 6.75 5.04 -22.91
CA LYS A 492 8.00 4.41 -22.43
C LYS A 492 9.14 5.41 -22.24
N ALA A 493 9.43 6.24 -23.25
CA ALA A 493 10.47 7.26 -23.19
C ALA A 493 10.24 8.38 -22.15
N ALA A 494 9.00 8.64 -21.74
CA ALA A 494 8.71 9.58 -20.64
C ALA A 494 8.97 8.93 -19.29
N TRP A 495 8.55 7.67 -19.12
CA TRP A 495 8.80 6.90 -17.90
C TRP A 495 10.28 6.61 -17.68
N GLU A 496 11.08 6.40 -18.73
CA GLU A 496 12.54 6.21 -18.65
C GLU A 496 13.32 7.46 -18.22
N LYS A 497 12.70 8.65 -18.23
CA LYS A 497 13.33 9.90 -17.77
C LYS A 497 13.18 10.15 -16.26
N LEU A 498 12.31 9.41 -15.58
CA LEU A 498 12.06 9.52 -14.14
C LEU A 498 13.17 8.83 -13.34
#